data_AF-A0A7Y2QC04-F1
#
_entry.id   AF-A0A7Y2QC04-F1
#
_cell.length_a   1.000
_cell.length_b   1.000
_cell.length_c   1.000
_cell.angle_alpha   90.00
_cell.angle_beta   90.00
_cell.angle_gamma   90.00
#
_symmetry.space_group_name_H-M   'P 1'
#
loop_
_entity.id
_entity.type
_entity.pdbx_description
1 polymer ?
#
loop_
_entity_poly.entity_id
_entity_poly.type
_entity_poly.pdbx_seq_one_letter_code
_entity_poly.pdbx_strand_id
1 'polypeptide(L)'
;MHVPLVMAVAHPVEPGFSAALWESDFAFRKPRCDIIANGCAYAPGSRPADRVSVGIKVGNWSKIFDVVGHREWRARGPVFVATAPQPFLRQPFSYDTAWGGTDTLDPDDRLPASYPLNPVGIGWARTRNQHLIPGLPLPNTQAVGEEIRSPFGDYRPMSFGPMGRGWPGRIEFGGTYDQNWIDNVFPFLPPDFDERYFQMAPPDQQTDPPKGGEEVMLVNLTPAGRETFLLPTTSLPMTLFKGREKAFESAIPPDTVLFDPENRRLSLVWRVSQPIHRTILDFSECWVGTPTESMLRARAAGRAFVRASSAPASEEEEEA
;
A
#
# COMPACT_ATOMS: atom_id res chain seq x y z
N MET A 1 -20.55 0.20 3.67
CA MET A 1 -20.09 0.56 5.03
C MET A 1 -18.74 1.25 4.86
N HIS A 2 -18.53 2.46 5.40
CA HIS A 2 -17.23 3.14 5.30
C HIS A 2 -16.21 2.41 6.20
N VAL A 3 -15.00 2.21 5.69
CA VAL A 3 -13.89 1.70 6.48
C VAL A 3 -13.31 2.87 7.28
N PRO A 4 -12.90 2.66 8.54
CA PRO A 4 -12.10 3.65 9.25
C PRO A 4 -10.85 4.02 8.46
N LEU A 5 -10.44 5.28 8.55
CA LEU A 5 -9.16 5.72 7.98
C LEU A 5 -8.01 4.98 8.67
N VAL A 6 -6.97 4.68 7.89
CA VAL A 6 -5.73 4.11 8.41
C VAL A 6 -4.95 5.23 9.09
N MET A 7 -5.00 5.27 10.43
CA MET A 7 -4.44 6.36 11.23
C MET A 7 -2.90 6.36 11.22
N ALA A 8 -2.28 5.18 11.21
CA ALA A 8 -0.84 4.99 11.17
C ALA A 8 -0.51 3.76 10.29
N VAL A 9 0.76 3.64 9.87
CA VAL A 9 1.20 2.47 9.08
C VAL A 9 0.86 1.19 9.84
N ALA A 10 0.06 0.34 9.23
CA ALA A 10 -0.32 -0.96 9.78
C ALA A 10 0.71 -2.00 9.36
N HIS A 11 1.27 -2.72 10.32
CA HIS A 11 2.20 -3.82 10.12
C HIS A 11 1.60 -5.11 10.69
N PRO A 12 1.92 -6.30 10.13
CA PRO A 12 1.49 -7.57 10.69
C PRO A 12 2.24 -7.89 11.99
N VAL A 13 3.46 -7.38 12.15
CA VAL A 13 4.31 -7.51 13.35
C VAL A 13 5.00 -6.16 13.64
N GLU A 14 6.12 -6.16 14.38
CA GLU A 14 6.85 -4.95 14.73
C GLU A 14 7.27 -4.13 13.48
N PRO A 15 7.04 -2.80 13.47
CA PRO A 15 7.48 -1.93 12.39
C PRO A 15 8.98 -2.04 12.11
N GLY A 16 9.35 -2.01 10.84
CA GLY A 16 10.76 -2.15 10.42
C GLY A 16 11.24 -3.59 10.27
N PHE A 17 10.54 -4.56 10.84
CA PHE A 17 10.82 -6.01 10.68
C PHE A 17 9.82 -6.72 9.76
N SER A 18 8.84 -5.97 9.24
CA SER A 18 7.85 -6.50 8.30
C SER A 18 7.40 -5.47 7.28
N ALA A 19 6.88 -5.97 6.16
CA ALA A 19 6.20 -5.16 5.17
C ALA A 19 4.99 -4.46 5.81
N ALA A 20 4.74 -3.22 5.40
CA ALA A 20 3.51 -2.55 5.75
C ALA A 20 2.34 -3.23 5.02
N LEU A 21 1.24 -3.47 5.72
CA LEU A 21 -0.04 -3.86 5.13
C LEU A 21 -0.68 -2.63 4.52
N TRP A 22 -0.94 -1.61 5.34
CA TRP A 22 -1.55 -0.37 4.91
C TRP A 22 -0.69 0.80 5.34
N GLU A 23 -0.51 1.78 4.46
CA GLU A 23 0.08 3.05 4.85
C GLU A 23 -1.01 3.95 5.44
N SER A 24 -0.59 4.94 6.21
CA SER A 24 -1.43 6.00 6.73
C SER A 24 -2.13 6.75 5.60
N ASP A 25 -3.44 6.96 5.79
CA ASP A 25 -4.24 7.82 4.93
C ASP A 25 -3.93 9.31 5.15
N PHE A 26 -2.97 9.66 6.02
CA PHE A 26 -2.61 11.03 6.40
C PHE A 26 -1.35 11.58 5.69
N ALA A 27 -1.01 11.07 4.51
CA ALA A 27 -0.02 11.70 3.61
C ALA A 27 -0.32 13.20 3.41
N PHE A 28 0.67 14.04 3.07
CA PHE A 28 0.35 15.45 2.83
C PHE A 28 -0.30 15.65 1.46
N ARG A 29 0.40 15.24 0.41
CA ARG A 29 -0.06 15.26 -1.00
C ARG A 29 0.58 14.11 -1.75
N LYS A 30 -0.15 13.59 -2.74
CA LYS A 30 0.29 12.54 -3.64
C LYS A 30 0.18 13.02 -5.08
N PRO A 31 1.30 13.07 -5.84
CA PRO A 31 1.28 13.57 -7.22
C PRO A 31 0.65 12.59 -8.21
N ARG A 32 0.55 11.29 -7.88
CA ARG A 32 -0.07 10.24 -8.71
C ARG A 32 -0.99 9.38 -7.85
N CYS A 33 -1.80 8.54 -8.48
CA CYS A 33 -2.67 7.60 -7.80
C CYS A 33 -1.95 6.27 -7.54
N ASP A 34 -1.88 5.87 -6.27
CA ASP A 34 -1.28 4.59 -5.85
C ASP A 34 -2.29 3.44 -5.98
N ILE A 35 -1.89 2.34 -6.62
CA ILE A 35 -2.66 1.08 -6.63
C ILE A 35 -1.99 0.07 -5.71
N ILE A 36 -2.66 -0.25 -4.60
CA ILE A 36 -2.15 -1.16 -3.56
C ILE A 36 -3.10 -2.33 -3.36
N ALA A 37 -2.53 -3.52 -3.11
CA ALA A 37 -3.30 -4.68 -2.69
C ALA A 37 -2.55 -5.50 -1.65
N ASN A 38 -3.29 -6.11 -0.73
CA ASN A 38 -2.81 -7.17 0.16
C ASN A 38 -3.75 -8.36 0.05
N GLY A 39 -3.21 -9.57 0.06
CA GLY A 39 -4.02 -10.77 -0.02
C GLY A 39 -3.23 -12.04 -0.28
N CYS A 40 -3.91 -12.99 -0.91
CA CYS A 40 -3.36 -14.31 -1.20
C CYS A 40 -3.49 -14.64 -2.69
N ALA A 41 -2.58 -15.47 -3.17
CA ALA A 41 -2.75 -16.19 -4.43
C ALA A 41 -3.64 -17.41 -4.19
N TYR A 42 -4.64 -17.61 -5.04
CA TYR A 42 -5.53 -18.77 -5.04
C TYR A 42 -5.27 -19.67 -6.24
N ALA A 43 -5.09 -20.96 -5.98
CA ALA A 43 -4.84 -21.92 -7.03
C ALA A 43 -6.09 -22.12 -7.93
N PRO A 44 -5.95 -22.05 -9.27
CA PRO A 44 -7.07 -22.15 -10.19
C PRO A 44 -7.87 -23.45 -10.04
N GLY A 45 -9.21 -23.34 -10.08
CA GLY A 45 -10.10 -24.50 -10.03
C GLY A 45 -10.03 -25.30 -8.72
N SER A 46 -9.56 -24.68 -7.64
CA SER A 46 -9.42 -25.31 -6.32
C SER A 46 -8.54 -26.57 -6.33
N ARG A 47 -7.56 -26.64 -7.23
CA ARG A 47 -6.56 -27.71 -7.30
C ARG A 47 -5.22 -27.19 -6.80
N PRO A 48 -4.51 -27.91 -5.91
CA PRO A 48 -3.19 -27.48 -5.48
C PRO A 48 -2.26 -27.22 -6.66
N ALA A 49 -1.56 -26.10 -6.64
CA ALA A 49 -0.63 -25.69 -7.68
C ALA A 49 0.71 -25.27 -7.08
N ASP A 50 1.79 -25.58 -7.78
CA ASP A 50 3.15 -25.19 -7.37
C ASP A 50 3.41 -23.70 -7.64
N ARG A 51 2.68 -23.14 -8.61
CA ARG A 51 2.80 -21.77 -9.09
C ARG A 51 1.47 -21.24 -9.57
N VAL A 52 1.20 -19.98 -9.26
CA VAL A 52 0.01 -19.24 -9.65
C VAL A 52 0.42 -17.82 -10.04
N SER A 53 0.12 -17.39 -11.26
CA SER A 53 0.27 -15.98 -11.63
C SER A 53 -0.90 -15.18 -11.07
N VAL A 54 -0.61 -14.13 -10.31
CA VAL A 54 -1.61 -13.19 -9.78
C VAL A 54 -1.55 -11.87 -10.54
N GLY A 55 -2.68 -11.16 -10.62
CA GLY A 55 -2.75 -9.95 -11.41
C GLY A 55 -3.87 -9.00 -11.02
N ILE A 56 -3.59 -7.71 -11.19
CA ILE A 56 -4.58 -6.63 -11.11
C ILE A 56 -4.49 -5.83 -12.40
N LYS A 57 -5.64 -5.52 -12.99
CA LYS A 57 -5.80 -4.53 -14.05
C LYS A 57 -6.81 -3.48 -13.61
N VAL A 58 -6.51 -2.21 -13.88
CA VAL A 58 -7.40 -1.06 -13.71
C VAL A 58 -7.29 -0.19 -14.96
N GLY A 59 -8.28 -0.27 -15.84
CA GLY A 59 -8.25 0.42 -17.13
C GLY A 59 -7.04 0.02 -17.98
N ASN A 60 -6.15 0.96 -18.27
CA ASN A 60 -4.94 0.71 -19.06
C ASN A 60 -3.74 0.24 -18.23
N TRP A 61 -3.83 0.32 -16.91
CA TRP A 61 -2.78 -0.13 -16.02
C TRP A 61 -2.97 -1.62 -15.67
N SER A 62 -1.88 -2.37 -15.62
CA SER A 62 -1.89 -3.74 -15.12
C SER A 62 -0.55 -4.14 -14.54
N LYS A 63 -0.56 -4.99 -13.53
CA LYS A 63 0.63 -5.65 -12.98
C LYS A 63 0.33 -7.13 -12.72
N ILE A 64 1.28 -7.98 -13.08
CA ILE A 64 1.24 -9.43 -12.89
C ILE A 64 2.58 -9.92 -12.35
N PHE A 65 2.55 -10.96 -11.52
CA PHE A 65 3.73 -11.68 -11.06
C PHE A 65 3.37 -13.12 -10.66
N ASP A 66 4.38 -13.98 -10.53
CA ASP A 66 4.19 -15.36 -10.12
C ASP A 66 4.30 -15.49 -8.60
N VAL A 67 3.33 -16.19 -8.00
CA VAL A 67 3.40 -16.71 -6.65
C VAL A 67 3.73 -18.19 -6.71
N VAL A 68 4.83 -18.58 -6.09
CA VAL A 68 5.39 -19.93 -6.06
C VAL A 68 5.28 -20.47 -4.64
N GLY A 69 4.94 -21.76 -4.53
CA GLY A 69 4.86 -22.44 -3.24
C GLY A 69 6.17 -22.41 -2.46
N HIS A 70 6.11 -22.77 -1.18
CA HIS A 70 7.28 -22.75 -0.32
C HIS A 70 8.44 -23.58 -0.89
N ARG A 71 9.63 -22.99 -0.85
CA ARG A 71 10.88 -23.52 -1.37
C ARG A 71 12.01 -23.19 -0.40
N GLU A 72 13.05 -24.00 -0.41
CA GLU A 72 14.27 -23.79 0.36
C GLU A 72 15.50 -23.89 -0.53
N TRP A 73 16.57 -23.20 -0.11
CA TRP A 73 17.87 -23.32 -0.76
C TRP A 73 18.51 -24.67 -0.43
N ARG A 74 19.09 -25.33 -1.43
CA ARG A 74 19.89 -26.55 -1.27
C ARG A 74 21.24 -26.36 -1.95
N ALA A 75 22.30 -26.81 -1.30
CA ALA A 75 23.61 -26.89 -1.92
C ALA A 75 23.69 -28.13 -2.82
N ARG A 76 24.15 -27.96 -4.05
CA ARG A 76 24.50 -29.03 -4.99
C ARG A 76 25.92 -28.78 -5.50
N GLY A 77 26.90 -29.28 -4.75
CA GLY A 77 28.30 -28.94 -4.98
C GLY A 77 28.53 -27.44 -4.78
N PRO A 78 29.16 -26.73 -5.74
CA PRO A 78 29.43 -25.28 -5.62
C PRO A 78 28.23 -24.40 -5.98
N VAL A 79 27.08 -24.98 -6.36
CA VAL A 79 25.90 -24.25 -6.86
C VAL A 79 24.74 -24.40 -5.88
N PHE A 80 23.92 -23.34 -5.77
CA PHE A 80 22.64 -23.39 -5.06
C PHE A 80 21.51 -23.74 -6.01
N VAL A 81 20.59 -24.57 -5.55
CA VAL A 81 19.35 -24.92 -6.26
C VAL A 81 18.16 -24.76 -5.32
N ALA A 82 17.00 -24.44 -5.88
CA ALA A 82 15.74 -24.48 -5.14
C ALA A 82 15.24 -25.92 -4.99
N THR A 83 14.57 -26.23 -3.89
CA THR A 83 13.69 -27.41 -3.82
C THR A 83 12.53 -27.30 -4.82
N ALA A 84 11.86 -28.41 -5.09
CA ALA A 84 10.56 -28.36 -5.74
C ALA A 84 9.59 -27.50 -4.90
N PRO A 85 8.75 -26.65 -5.51
CA PRO A 85 7.75 -25.89 -4.77
C PRO A 85 6.75 -26.82 -4.09
N GLN A 86 6.37 -26.51 -2.86
CA GLN A 86 5.25 -27.18 -2.20
C GLN A 86 3.92 -26.70 -2.83
N PRO A 87 3.06 -27.60 -3.35
CA PRO A 87 1.77 -27.21 -3.91
C PRO A 87 0.89 -26.52 -2.86
N PHE A 88 0.16 -25.47 -3.26
CA PHE A 88 -0.74 -24.75 -2.38
C PHE A 88 -2.12 -24.54 -3.01
N LEU A 89 -3.15 -24.39 -2.17
CA LEU A 89 -4.47 -23.89 -2.58
C LEU A 89 -4.59 -22.38 -2.40
N ARG A 90 -3.95 -21.86 -1.36
CA ARG A 90 -3.92 -20.45 -0.98
C ARG A 90 -2.54 -20.12 -0.42
N GLN A 91 -1.89 -19.10 -0.97
CA GLN A 91 -0.56 -18.63 -0.53
C GLN A 91 -0.61 -17.12 -0.28
N PRO A 92 -0.53 -16.66 0.98
CA PRO A 92 -0.32 -15.25 1.27
C PRO A 92 0.96 -14.73 0.62
N PHE A 93 0.91 -13.49 0.15
CA PHE A 93 2.10 -12.80 -0.35
C PHE A 93 2.14 -11.36 0.15
N SER A 94 3.35 -10.88 0.37
CA SER A 94 3.67 -9.48 0.69
C SER A 94 5.13 -9.21 0.29
N TYR A 95 5.66 -8.02 0.62
CA TYR A 95 7.10 -7.81 0.52
C TYR A 95 7.90 -8.69 1.50
N ASP A 96 7.32 -9.22 2.58
CA ASP A 96 7.98 -10.18 3.49
C ASP A 96 8.33 -11.49 2.79
N THR A 97 7.49 -11.91 1.85
CA THR A 97 7.69 -13.15 1.08
C THR A 97 8.32 -12.90 -0.29
N ALA A 98 8.70 -11.65 -0.59
CA ALA A 98 9.34 -11.27 -1.85
C ALA A 98 10.86 -11.30 -1.74
N TRP A 99 11.54 -11.29 -2.88
CA TRP A 99 13.00 -11.24 -2.91
C TRP A 99 13.56 -10.09 -2.07
N GLY A 100 14.64 -10.34 -1.35
CA GLY A 100 15.37 -9.36 -0.56
C GLY A 100 15.73 -9.89 0.82
N GLY A 101 15.72 -9.00 1.80
CA GLY A 101 15.98 -9.31 3.20
C GLY A 101 17.28 -8.73 3.74
N THR A 102 17.45 -8.89 5.04
CA THR A 102 18.68 -8.55 5.76
C THR A 102 19.42 -9.84 6.11
N ASP A 103 20.71 -9.93 5.75
CA ASP A 103 21.54 -11.11 5.95
C ASP A 103 22.05 -11.18 7.39
N THR A 104 21.18 -11.66 8.28
CA THR A 104 21.43 -11.84 9.73
C THR A 104 21.97 -13.23 10.07
N LEU A 105 22.55 -13.95 9.12
CA LEU A 105 23.01 -15.34 9.33
C LEU A 105 24.24 -15.42 10.25
N ASP A 106 25.05 -14.37 10.27
CA ASP A 106 26.20 -14.25 11.15
C ASP A 106 25.79 -13.47 12.42
N PRO A 107 25.69 -14.13 13.59
CA PRO A 107 25.23 -13.47 14.82
C PRO A 107 26.24 -12.44 15.36
N ASP A 108 27.50 -12.50 14.92
CA ASP A 108 28.54 -11.56 15.33
C ASP A 108 28.56 -10.30 14.46
N ASP A 109 27.82 -10.28 13.33
CA ASP A 109 27.69 -9.10 12.49
C ASP A 109 26.71 -8.09 13.12
N ARG A 110 27.28 -7.04 13.72
CA ARG A 110 26.50 -5.94 14.32
C ARG A 110 25.79 -5.06 13.29
N LEU A 111 26.21 -5.08 12.04
CA LEU A 111 25.63 -4.30 10.94
C LEU A 111 25.42 -5.21 9.73
N PRO A 112 24.46 -6.13 9.81
CA PRO A 112 24.16 -7.04 8.71
C PRO A 112 23.81 -6.25 7.46
N ALA A 113 24.26 -6.71 6.30
CA ALA A 113 23.88 -6.08 5.05
C ALA A 113 22.41 -6.38 4.74
N SER A 114 21.74 -5.41 4.14
CA SER A 114 20.37 -5.55 3.67
C SER A 114 20.30 -5.40 2.16
N TYR A 115 19.44 -6.18 1.52
CA TYR A 115 19.12 -5.97 0.12
C TYR A 115 18.33 -4.65 -0.03
N PRO A 116 18.84 -3.69 -0.80
CA PRO A 116 18.40 -2.30 -0.72
C PRO A 116 16.94 -2.11 -1.12
N LEU A 117 16.47 -2.83 -2.15
CA LEU A 117 15.11 -2.64 -2.69
C LEU A 117 14.00 -3.25 -1.83
N ASN A 118 14.35 -4.15 -0.89
CA ASN A 118 13.39 -4.79 0.00
C ASN A 118 14.11 -5.39 1.22
N PRO A 119 14.43 -4.60 2.24
CA PRO A 119 15.20 -5.04 3.41
C PRO A 119 14.45 -6.03 4.32
N VAL A 120 13.12 -6.14 4.19
CA VAL A 120 12.25 -7.05 4.97
C VAL A 120 11.91 -8.35 4.22
N GLY A 121 12.39 -8.50 2.99
CA GLY A 121 12.13 -9.69 2.18
C GLY A 121 12.91 -10.93 2.62
N ILE A 122 12.91 -11.94 1.75
CA ILE A 122 13.60 -13.21 2.00
C ILE A 122 14.34 -13.73 0.75
N GLY A 123 15.32 -14.60 1.01
CA GLY A 123 16.04 -15.38 0.02
C GLY A 123 17.33 -14.76 -0.53
N TRP A 124 17.64 -13.50 -0.19
CA TRP A 124 18.94 -12.88 -0.46
C TRP A 124 19.92 -13.13 0.70
N ALA A 125 21.18 -13.38 0.39
CA ALA A 125 22.27 -13.48 1.36
C ALA A 125 23.61 -13.07 0.73
N ARG A 126 24.64 -12.78 1.53
CA ARG A 126 26.00 -12.52 1.02
C ARG A 126 26.78 -13.81 0.84
N THR A 127 27.68 -13.81 -0.15
CA THR A 127 28.56 -14.96 -0.46
C THR A 127 29.40 -15.43 0.74
N ARG A 128 29.81 -14.51 1.62
CA ARG A 128 30.59 -14.87 2.83
C ARG A 128 29.83 -15.81 3.78
N ASN A 129 28.49 -15.76 3.76
CA ASN A 129 27.62 -16.59 4.59
C ASN A 129 27.13 -17.85 3.86
N GLN A 130 27.73 -18.21 2.71
CA GLN A 130 27.28 -19.32 1.85
C GLN A 130 27.04 -20.65 2.57
N HIS A 131 27.83 -20.96 3.58
CA HIS A 131 27.75 -22.22 4.32
C HIS A 131 26.51 -22.32 5.22
N LEU A 132 25.85 -21.19 5.50
CA LEU A 132 24.64 -21.08 6.32
C LEU A 132 23.36 -20.99 5.48
N ILE A 133 23.47 -20.90 4.15
CA ILE A 133 22.33 -20.72 3.24
C ILE A 133 21.47 -21.98 3.07
N PRO A 134 22.01 -23.22 3.02
CA PRO A 134 21.17 -24.39 2.82
C PRO A 134 20.09 -24.54 3.91
N GLY A 135 18.84 -24.74 3.49
CA GLY A 135 17.66 -24.82 4.36
C GLY A 135 16.95 -23.48 4.59
N LEU A 136 17.55 -22.35 4.20
CA LEU A 136 16.87 -21.06 4.26
C LEU A 136 15.75 -20.97 3.21
N PRO A 137 14.67 -20.23 3.50
CA PRO A 137 13.55 -20.07 2.59
C PRO A 137 13.91 -19.25 1.35
N LEU A 138 13.31 -19.60 0.22
CA LEU A 138 13.23 -18.74 -0.97
C LEU A 138 11.98 -17.86 -0.89
N PRO A 139 11.96 -16.72 -1.61
CA PRO A 139 10.73 -15.95 -1.76
C PRO A 139 9.65 -16.74 -2.47
N ASN A 140 8.41 -16.43 -2.09
CA ASN A 140 7.20 -16.93 -2.72
C ASN A 140 6.79 -16.08 -3.91
N THR A 141 7.38 -14.91 -4.16
CA THR A 141 7.04 -14.08 -5.33
C THR A 141 8.24 -13.85 -6.25
N GLN A 142 7.98 -13.80 -7.56
CA GLN A 142 8.99 -13.52 -8.58
C GLN A 142 8.36 -12.93 -9.85
N ALA A 143 9.16 -12.25 -10.67
CA ALA A 143 8.67 -11.73 -11.95
C ALA A 143 8.23 -12.87 -12.86
N VAL A 144 7.22 -12.63 -13.72
CA VAL A 144 6.82 -13.61 -14.74
C VAL A 144 8.00 -13.86 -15.67
N GLY A 145 8.38 -15.13 -15.83
CA GLY A 145 9.49 -15.54 -16.68
C GLY A 145 10.89 -15.35 -16.08
N GLU A 146 11.00 -14.86 -14.84
CA GLU A 146 12.26 -14.72 -14.13
C GLU A 146 12.35 -15.72 -12.97
N GLU A 147 13.18 -16.76 -13.14
CA GLU A 147 13.42 -17.73 -12.08
C GLU A 147 14.52 -17.25 -11.12
N ILE A 148 14.25 -17.38 -9.82
CA ILE A 148 15.21 -17.12 -8.77
C ILE A 148 16.11 -18.35 -8.61
N ARG A 149 17.38 -18.21 -9.03
CA ARG A 149 18.34 -19.32 -9.18
C ARG A 149 19.53 -19.22 -8.24
N SER A 150 19.77 -18.06 -7.64
CA SER A 150 20.92 -17.82 -6.76
C SER A 150 20.52 -16.99 -5.56
N PRO A 151 20.99 -17.30 -4.34
CA PRO A 151 20.82 -16.43 -3.16
C PRO A 151 21.63 -15.12 -3.27
N PHE A 152 22.53 -15.02 -4.25
CA PHE A 152 23.40 -13.86 -4.50
C PHE A 152 22.92 -13.00 -5.68
N GLY A 153 21.73 -13.30 -6.21
CA GLY A 153 21.19 -12.63 -7.39
C GLY A 153 20.74 -11.19 -7.14
N ASP A 154 20.25 -10.57 -8.21
CA ASP A 154 19.67 -9.24 -8.20
C ASP A 154 18.28 -9.31 -8.84
N TYR A 155 17.31 -9.84 -8.08
CA TYR A 155 15.95 -10.04 -8.56
C TYR A 155 15.04 -8.92 -8.07
N ARG A 156 14.06 -8.54 -8.88
CA ARG A 156 13.14 -7.48 -8.49
C ARG A 156 12.11 -8.01 -7.47
N PRO A 157 11.95 -7.38 -6.28
CA PRO A 157 10.92 -7.77 -5.32
C PRO A 157 9.51 -7.57 -5.90
N MET A 158 8.69 -8.63 -5.88
CA MET A 158 7.33 -8.61 -6.43
C MET A 158 6.28 -8.62 -5.31
N SER A 159 5.45 -7.59 -5.29
CA SER A 159 4.30 -7.45 -4.41
C SER A 159 3.33 -6.42 -4.99
N PHE A 160 2.14 -6.32 -4.41
CA PHE A 160 1.20 -5.20 -4.62
C PHE A 160 1.14 -4.25 -3.40
N GLY A 161 1.81 -4.61 -2.30
CA GLY A 161 1.77 -3.86 -1.04
C GLY A 161 2.48 -2.50 -1.10
N PRO A 162 2.38 -1.69 -0.04
CA PRO A 162 3.11 -0.43 0.09
C PRO A 162 4.61 -0.66 0.35
N MET A 163 5.44 0.22 -0.22
CA MET A 163 6.88 0.26 0.06
C MET A 163 7.18 1.03 1.35
N GLY A 164 8.20 0.60 2.09
CA GLY A 164 8.68 1.30 3.28
C GLY A 164 9.20 2.70 2.96
N ARG A 165 8.97 3.66 3.88
CA ARG A 165 9.43 5.06 3.74
C ARG A 165 10.96 5.20 3.62
N GLY A 166 11.69 4.27 4.23
CA GLY A 166 13.17 4.22 4.20
C GLY A 166 13.75 3.49 3.00
N TRP A 167 12.92 3.01 2.07
CA TRP A 167 13.40 2.20 0.93
C TRP A 167 13.74 3.10 -0.26
N PRO A 168 14.65 2.65 -1.15
CA PRO A 168 14.87 3.30 -2.43
C PRO A 168 13.57 3.46 -3.23
N GLY A 169 13.40 4.61 -3.87
CA GLY A 169 12.16 5.05 -4.51
C GLY A 169 11.26 5.89 -3.61
N ARG A 170 11.57 6.02 -2.31
CA ARG A 170 10.92 6.96 -1.39
C ARG A 170 11.94 7.79 -0.63
N ILE A 171 12.96 7.17 -0.05
CA ILE A 171 13.90 7.85 0.85
C ILE A 171 14.63 9.03 0.19
N GLU A 172 14.89 8.96 -1.11
CA GLU A 172 15.54 10.00 -1.90
C GLU A 172 14.71 11.30 -1.99
N PHE A 173 13.39 11.20 -1.77
CA PHE A 173 12.47 12.33 -1.78
C PHE A 173 12.25 12.94 -0.38
N GLY A 174 12.86 12.36 0.66
CA GLY A 174 12.73 12.86 2.03
C GLY A 174 13.43 14.20 2.26
N GLY A 175 14.34 14.61 1.35
CA GLY A 175 15.15 15.81 1.51
C GLY A 175 16.27 15.67 2.55
N THR A 176 16.98 16.77 2.79
CA THR A 176 18.21 16.78 3.58
C THR A 176 17.97 17.30 5.01
N TYR A 177 18.22 16.45 6.00
CA TYR A 177 18.09 16.76 7.44
C TYR A 177 19.47 16.88 8.11
N ASP A 178 20.20 17.96 7.81
CA ASP A 178 21.53 18.26 8.35
C ASP A 178 21.50 19.29 9.51
N GLN A 179 22.67 19.73 9.98
CA GLN A 179 22.76 20.73 11.05
C GLN A 179 22.12 22.08 10.65
N ASN A 180 22.21 22.47 9.37
CA ASN A 180 21.54 23.67 8.90
C ASN A 180 20.01 23.53 8.96
N TRP A 181 19.47 22.35 8.66
CA TRP A 181 18.05 22.09 8.87
C TRP A 181 17.66 22.25 10.36
N ILE A 182 18.46 21.72 11.28
CA ILE A 182 18.22 21.85 12.73
C ILE A 182 18.21 23.32 13.16
N ASP A 183 19.21 24.09 12.74
CA ASP A 183 19.43 25.45 13.24
C ASP A 183 18.49 26.47 12.58
N ASN A 184 18.12 26.26 11.31
CA ASN A 184 17.50 27.30 10.48
C ASN A 184 16.16 26.91 9.81
N VAL A 185 15.80 25.63 9.74
CA VAL A 185 14.61 25.16 9.01
C VAL A 185 13.58 24.48 9.91
N PHE A 186 14.03 23.77 10.94
CA PHE A 186 13.16 23.14 11.93
C PHE A 186 12.14 24.15 12.48
N PRO A 187 10.85 23.80 12.59
CA PRO A 187 10.24 22.46 12.44
C PRO A 187 9.65 22.16 11.06
N PHE A 188 10.00 22.92 10.01
CA PHE A 188 9.45 22.71 8.67
C PHE A 188 10.17 21.59 7.90
N LEU A 189 9.53 21.10 6.84
CA LEU A 189 10.16 20.19 5.89
C LEU A 189 11.38 20.87 5.23
N PRO A 190 12.44 20.12 4.90
CA PRO A 190 13.59 20.69 4.24
C PRO A 190 13.23 21.25 2.85
N PRO A 191 13.94 22.26 2.33
CA PRO A 191 13.58 22.91 1.06
C PRO A 191 13.63 21.98 -0.17
N ASP A 192 14.40 20.89 -0.09
CA ASP A 192 14.54 19.85 -1.11
C ASP A 192 13.60 18.65 -0.90
N PHE A 193 12.67 18.72 0.07
CA PHE A 193 11.63 17.71 0.22
C PHE A 193 10.75 17.63 -1.02
N ASP A 194 10.50 16.41 -1.51
CA ASP A 194 9.66 16.17 -2.67
C ASP A 194 8.44 15.34 -2.27
N GLU A 195 7.24 15.78 -2.66
CA GLU A 195 5.97 15.13 -2.32
C GLU A 195 5.87 13.68 -2.83
N ARG A 196 6.71 13.28 -3.79
CA ARG A 196 6.88 11.87 -4.18
C ARG A 196 7.25 10.95 -3.00
N TYR A 197 7.83 11.48 -1.92
CA TYR A 197 8.05 10.76 -0.67
C TYR A 197 6.77 10.11 -0.10
N PHE A 198 5.61 10.72 -0.35
CA PHE A 198 4.31 10.23 0.10
C PHE A 198 3.69 9.15 -0.80
N GLN A 199 4.25 8.90 -2.00
CA GLN A 199 3.83 7.77 -2.83
C GLN A 199 4.25 6.46 -2.15
N MET A 200 3.28 5.65 -1.77
CA MET A 200 3.56 4.35 -1.14
C MET A 200 3.73 3.24 -2.17
N ALA A 201 3.18 3.41 -3.37
CA ALA A 201 3.32 2.41 -4.42
C ALA A 201 4.65 2.56 -5.16
N PRO A 202 5.30 1.47 -5.61
CA PRO A 202 6.41 1.55 -6.54
C PRO A 202 5.99 2.23 -7.86
N PRO A 203 6.93 2.78 -8.66
CA PRO A 203 6.59 3.50 -9.90
C PRO A 203 5.72 2.71 -10.90
N ASP A 204 5.83 1.38 -10.94
CA ASP A 204 5.01 0.52 -11.79
C ASP A 204 3.59 0.28 -11.26
N GLN A 205 3.25 0.79 -10.08
CA GLN A 205 1.94 0.75 -9.44
C GLN A 205 1.35 2.16 -9.22
N GLN A 206 1.94 3.17 -9.87
CA GLN A 206 1.45 4.55 -9.86
C GLN A 206 0.75 4.87 -11.18
N THR A 207 -0.42 5.49 -11.09
CA THR A 207 -1.28 5.80 -12.23
C THR A 207 -1.75 7.25 -12.19
N ASP A 208 -2.37 7.72 -13.28
CA ASP A 208 -3.21 8.90 -13.15
C ASP A 208 -4.48 8.54 -12.36
N PRO A 209 -5.01 9.45 -11.53
CA PRO A 209 -6.24 9.20 -10.78
C PRO A 209 -7.38 8.68 -11.66
N PRO A 210 -8.00 7.53 -11.30
CA PRO A 210 -9.09 6.97 -12.08
C PRO A 210 -10.32 7.87 -11.99
N LYS A 211 -11.11 7.91 -13.06
CA LYS A 211 -12.32 8.75 -13.20
C LYS A 211 -13.61 7.97 -12.94
N GLY A 212 -13.54 6.64 -12.94
CA GLY A 212 -14.68 5.74 -12.89
C GLY A 212 -15.03 5.18 -14.26
N GLY A 213 -15.66 4.00 -14.28
CA GLY A 213 -15.97 3.24 -15.49
C GLY A 213 -14.81 2.41 -16.02
N GLU A 214 -13.62 2.51 -15.44
CA GLU A 214 -12.50 1.64 -15.81
C GLU A 214 -12.83 0.17 -15.52
N GLU A 215 -12.48 -0.72 -16.46
CA GLU A 215 -12.54 -2.16 -16.21
C GLU A 215 -11.48 -2.54 -15.17
N VAL A 216 -11.95 -3.16 -14.09
CA VAL A 216 -11.09 -3.77 -13.08
C VAL A 216 -11.11 -5.27 -13.25
N MET A 217 -9.93 -5.90 -13.30
CA MET A 217 -9.80 -7.35 -13.34
C MET A 217 -8.85 -7.83 -12.27
N LEU A 218 -9.30 -8.82 -11.49
CA LEU A 218 -8.48 -9.53 -10.52
C LEU A 218 -8.26 -10.95 -11.02
N VAL A 219 -7.01 -11.40 -11.04
CA VAL A 219 -6.62 -12.75 -11.47
C VAL A 219 -5.94 -13.46 -10.31
N ASN A 220 -6.51 -14.60 -9.92
CA ASN A 220 -6.08 -15.50 -8.87
C ASN A 220 -5.88 -14.83 -7.49
N LEU A 221 -6.58 -13.72 -7.25
CA LEU A 221 -6.59 -13.00 -5.97
C LEU A 221 -7.81 -13.33 -5.10
N THR A 222 -8.73 -14.13 -5.62
CA THR A 222 -9.89 -14.66 -4.88
C THR A 222 -10.11 -16.13 -5.24
N PRO A 223 -10.89 -16.89 -4.45
CA PRO A 223 -11.24 -18.29 -4.79
C PRO A 223 -11.92 -18.47 -6.15
N ALA A 224 -12.52 -17.42 -6.71
CA ALA A 224 -13.17 -17.47 -8.02
C ALA A 224 -12.17 -17.53 -9.19
N GLY A 225 -10.88 -17.27 -8.94
CA GLY A 225 -9.81 -17.31 -9.94
C GLY A 225 -9.79 -16.12 -10.90
N ARG A 226 -10.94 -15.65 -11.37
CA ARG A 226 -11.03 -14.40 -12.14
C ARG A 226 -12.29 -13.63 -11.79
N GLU A 227 -12.13 -12.37 -11.41
CA GLU A 227 -13.24 -11.45 -11.17
C GLU A 227 -13.07 -10.20 -12.01
N THR A 228 -14.19 -9.64 -12.48
CA THR A 228 -14.21 -8.43 -13.31
C THR A 228 -15.39 -7.56 -12.92
N PHE A 229 -15.16 -6.25 -12.80
CA PHE A 229 -16.20 -5.27 -12.52
C PHE A 229 -15.79 -3.90 -13.06
N LEU A 230 -16.71 -2.94 -13.09
CA LEU A 230 -16.42 -1.56 -13.45
C LEU A 230 -16.17 -0.74 -12.19
N LEU A 231 -15.13 0.09 -12.21
CA LEU A 231 -14.87 1.02 -11.14
C LEU A 231 -16.06 1.99 -11.00
N PRO A 232 -16.60 2.23 -9.79
CA PRO A 232 -17.65 3.21 -9.61
C PRO A 232 -17.16 4.62 -10.01
N THR A 233 -18.10 5.53 -10.30
CA THR A 233 -17.74 6.94 -10.50
C THR A 233 -16.96 7.45 -9.29
N THR A 234 -15.76 7.99 -9.54
CA THR A 234 -14.82 8.38 -8.47
C THR A 234 -14.86 9.87 -8.16
N SER A 235 -15.62 10.65 -8.93
CA SER A 235 -15.81 12.08 -8.70
C SER A 235 -16.47 12.31 -7.33
N LEU A 236 -15.71 12.87 -6.38
CA LEU A 236 -16.20 13.22 -5.05
C LEU A 236 -16.25 14.74 -4.90
N PRO A 237 -17.44 15.37 -4.99
CA PRO A 237 -17.60 16.79 -4.68
C PRO A 237 -17.24 17.05 -3.22
N MET A 238 -16.41 18.05 -2.98
CA MET A 238 -16.04 18.49 -1.65
C MET A 238 -16.12 20.01 -1.57
N THR A 239 -16.62 20.51 -0.43
CA THR A 239 -16.69 21.94 -0.15
C THR A 239 -16.16 22.20 1.25
N LEU A 240 -15.13 23.04 1.38
CA LEU A 240 -14.62 23.51 2.67
C LEU A 240 -15.05 24.95 2.87
N PHE A 241 -15.49 25.27 4.08
CA PHE A 241 -16.02 26.59 4.41
C PHE A 241 -15.18 27.30 5.47
N LYS A 242 -15.03 28.61 5.29
CA LYS A 242 -14.55 29.56 6.30
C LYS A 242 -15.69 30.50 6.66
N GLY A 243 -16.45 30.14 7.69
CA GLY A 243 -17.72 30.80 8.00
C GLY A 243 -18.71 30.67 6.83
N ARG A 244 -19.05 31.79 6.18
CA ARG A 244 -19.96 31.80 5.01
C ARG A 244 -19.23 31.58 3.69
N GLU A 245 -17.94 31.86 3.61
CA GLU A 245 -17.13 31.74 2.41
C GLU A 245 -16.84 30.27 2.07
N LYS A 246 -16.84 29.92 0.79
CA LYS A 246 -16.32 28.64 0.30
C LYS A 246 -14.81 28.79 0.12
N ALA A 247 -14.05 28.29 1.08
CA ALA A 247 -12.59 28.25 0.98
C ALA A 247 -12.10 27.26 -0.08
N PHE A 248 -12.90 26.21 -0.35
CA PHE A 248 -12.66 25.25 -1.42
C PHE A 248 -13.98 24.72 -1.93
N GLU A 249 -14.12 24.55 -3.25
CA GLU A 249 -15.24 23.84 -3.88
C GLU A 249 -14.77 23.18 -5.17
N SER A 250 -14.68 21.86 -5.18
CA SER A 250 -14.34 21.10 -6.39
C SER A 250 -14.73 19.63 -6.23
N ALA A 251 -14.84 18.93 -7.36
CA ALA A 251 -14.80 17.48 -7.38
C ALA A 251 -13.35 17.01 -7.56
N ILE A 252 -12.88 16.15 -6.66
CA ILE A 252 -11.52 15.64 -6.68
C ILE A 252 -11.52 14.15 -7.05
N PRO A 253 -10.51 13.68 -7.81
CA PRO A 253 -10.31 12.26 -8.03
C PRO A 253 -9.53 11.63 -6.85
N PRO A 254 -9.58 10.30 -6.69
CA PRO A 254 -8.87 9.61 -5.62
C PRO A 254 -7.38 9.53 -5.90
N ASP A 255 -6.56 9.65 -4.87
CA ASP A 255 -5.09 9.51 -4.96
C ASP A 255 -4.61 8.10 -4.58
N THR A 256 -5.52 7.23 -4.16
CA THR A 256 -5.20 5.87 -3.75
C THR A 256 -6.37 4.92 -4.04
N VAL A 257 -6.07 3.76 -4.62
CA VAL A 257 -6.97 2.63 -4.79
C VAL A 257 -6.43 1.44 -4.00
N LEU A 258 -7.23 0.94 -3.06
CA LEU A 258 -6.87 -0.18 -2.19
C LEU A 258 -7.74 -1.39 -2.50
N PHE A 259 -7.10 -2.52 -2.80
CA PHE A 259 -7.74 -3.81 -2.96
C PHE A 259 -7.47 -4.68 -1.73
N ASP A 260 -8.54 -5.13 -1.07
CA ASP A 260 -8.52 -6.15 -0.03
C ASP A 260 -9.42 -7.31 -0.49
N PRO A 261 -8.90 -8.20 -1.36
CA PRO A 261 -9.69 -9.29 -1.94
C PRO A 261 -10.17 -10.30 -0.90
N GLU A 262 -9.42 -10.50 0.18
CA GLU A 262 -9.79 -11.40 1.28
C GLU A 262 -11.09 -10.96 1.94
N ASN A 263 -11.27 -9.65 2.14
CA ASN A 263 -12.51 -9.07 2.67
C ASN A 263 -13.48 -8.61 1.57
N ARG A 264 -13.26 -8.99 0.31
CA ARG A 264 -14.03 -8.57 -0.88
C ARG A 264 -14.28 -7.06 -0.92
N ARG A 265 -13.22 -6.29 -0.67
CA ARG A 265 -13.32 -4.84 -0.47
C ARG A 265 -12.43 -4.06 -1.41
N LEU A 266 -13.01 -2.99 -1.94
CA LEU A 266 -12.32 -1.93 -2.67
C LEU A 266 -12.50 -0.63 -1.89
N SER A 267 -11.41 0.07 -1.62
CA SER A 267 -11.44 1.39 -1.00
C SER A 267 -10.77 2.41 -1.91
N LEU A 268 -11.29 3.63 -1.88
CA LEU A 268 -10.74 4.79 -2.58
C LEU A 268 -10.45 5.85 -1.53
N VAL A 269 -9.28 6.49 -1.62
CA VAL A 269 -8.90 7.60 -0.74
C VAL A 269 -8.81 8.87 -1.56
N TRP A 270 -9.47 9.91 -1.07
CA TRP A 270 -9.44 11.24 -1.64
C TRP A 270 -8.77 12.20 -0.67
N ARG A 271 -8.10 13.21 -1.23
CA ARG A 271 -7.30 14.14 -0.45
C ARG A 271 -7.42 15.56 -0.98
N VAL A 272 -7.69 16.48 -0.06
CA VAL A 272 -7.59 17.92 -0.28
C VAL A 272 -6.68 18.52 0.77
N SER A 273 -5.82 19.43 0.31
CA SER A 273 -4.96 20.26 1.14
C SER A 273 -5.39 21.71 0.96
N GLN A 274 -5.56 22.44 2.07
CA GLN A 274 -5.87 23.87 2.07
C GLN A 274 -4.94 24.62 3.02
N PRO A 275 -4.29 25.71 2.58
CA PRO A 275 -3.46 26.53 3.45
C PRO A 275 -4.27 27.11 4.62
N ILE A 276 -3.69 26.98 5.82
CA ILE A 276 -4.15 27.68 7.01
C ILE A 276 -3.44 29.03 7.04
N HIS A 277 -4.20 30.13 6.99
CA HIS A 277 -3.61 31.47 7.00
C HIS A 277 -3.50 32.08 8.40
N ARG A 278 -4.49 31.84 9.27
CA ARG A 278 -4.47 32.34 10.66
C ARG A 278 -4.62 31.22 11.68
N THR A 279 -5.69 30.45 11.60
CA THR A 279 -5.92 29.35 12.56
C THR A 279 -6.70 28.21 11.91
N ILE A 280 -6.48 26.98 12.40
CA ILE A 280 -7.26 25.81 11.96
C ILE A 280 -8.77 25.99 12.22
N LEU A 281 -9.11 26.79 13.24
CA LEU A 281 -10.49 27.11 13.61
C LEU A 281 -11.20 28.01 12.57
N ASP A 282 -10.47 28.56 11.59
CA ASP A 282 -11.08 29.32 10.50
C ASP A 282 -11.98 28.42 9.64
N PHE A 283 -11.65 27.13 9.52
CA PHE A 283 -12.47 26.16 8.80
C PHE A 283 -13.64 25.70 9.67
N SER A 284 -14.85 26.09 9.28
CA SER A 284 -16.05 25.89 10.08
C SER A 284 -16.81 24.61 9.73
N GLU A 285 -16.71 24.16 8.48
CA GLU A 285 -17.51 23.06 7.96
C GLU A 285 -16.87 22.43 6.73
N CYS A 286 -17.06 21.13 6.54
CA CYS A 286 -16.70 20.39 5.32
C CYS A 286 -17.92 19.60 4.83
N TRP A 287 -18.31 19.80 3.57
CA TRP A 287 -19.26 18.93 2.88
C TRP A 287 -18.50 17.92 2.04
N VAL A 288 -18.88 16.65 2.18
CA VAL A 288 -18.35 15.53 1.40
C VAL A 288 -19.51 14.88 0.65
N GLY A 289 -19.39 14.84 -0.67
CA GLY A 289 -20.45 14.46 -1.59
C GLY A 289 -21.36 15.62 -2.00
N THR A 290 -22.27 15.35 -2.94
CA THR A 290 -23.25 16.34 -3.40
C THR A 290 -24.15 16.79 -2.24
N PRO A 291 -24.26 18.10 -1.96
CA PRO A 291 -25.13 18.59 -0.92
C PRO A 291 -26.60 18.33 -1.26
N THR A 292 -27.41 18.09 -0.24
CA THR A 292 -28.86 17.98 -0.41
C THR A 292 -29.49 19.37 -0.53
N GLU A 293 -30.67 19.46 -1.15
CA GLU A 293 -31.48 20.69 -1.19
C GLU A 293 -31.68 21.31 0.20
N SER A 294 -31.89 20.47 1.22
CA SER A 294 -32.06 20.91 2.61
C SER A 294 -30.79 21.55 3.19
N MET A 295 -29.61 21.00 2.87
CA MET A 295 -28.31 21.59 3.27
C MET A 295 -28.12 22.96 2.62
N LEU A 296 -28.43 23.08 1.32
CA LEU A 296 -28.34 24.33 0.57
C LEU A 296 -29.27 25.40 1.16
N ARG A 297 -30.55 25.05 1.43
CA ARG A 297 -31.53 25.97 2.02
C ARG A 297 -31.17 26.40 3.43
N ALA A 298 -30.75 25.46 4.29
CA ALA A 298 -30.32 25.78 5.65
C ALA A 298 -29.17 26.79 5.63
N ARG A 299 -28.15 26.55 4.80
CA ARG A 299 -27.01 27.46 4.66
C ARG A 299 -27.41 28.83 4.11
N ALA A 300 -28.27 28.88 3.09
CA ALA A 300 -28.80 30.14 2.55
C ALA A 300 -29.54 30.97 3.62
N ALA A 301 -30.34 30.31 4.45
CA ALA A 301 -31.07 30.92 5.57
C ALA A 301 -30.19 31.21 6.81
N GLY A 302 -28.88 30.89 6.79
CA GLY A 302 -27.99 31.05 7.95
C GLY A 302 -28.33 30.11 9.11
N ARG A 303 -29.00 28.99 8.85
CA ARG A 303 -29.37 27.97 9.84
C ARG A 303 -28.40 26.79 9.76
N ALA A 304 -28.09 26.20 10.92
CA ALA A 304 -27.33 24.96 10.96
C ALA A 304 -28.16 23.81 10.37
N PHE A 305 -27.56 22.98 9.53
CA PHE A 305 -28.16 21.74 9.06
C PHE A 305 -27.73 20.59 9.97
N VAL A 306 -28.68 19.92 10.60
CA VAL A 306 -28.42 18.70 11.37
C VAL A 306 -28.84 17.51 10.52
N ARG A 307 -27.87 16.69 10.12
CA ARG A 307 -28.17 15.42 9.44
C ARG A 307 -28.70 14.45 10.49
N ALA A 308 -29.87 13.85 10.27
CA ALA A 308 -30.33 12.76 11.11
C ALA A 308 -29.26 11.65 11.06
N SER A 309 -28.66 11.33 12.20
CA SER A 309 -27.68 10.25 12.30
C SER A 309 -28.37 8.94 11.93
N SER A 310 -27.83 8.25 10.92
CA SER A 310 -28.17 6.84 10.66
C SER A 310 -27.15 5.92 11.34
N ALA A 311 -26.76 6.22 12.57
CA ALA A 311 -26.09 5.25 13.43
C ALA A 311 -27.18 4.41 14.12
N PRO A 312 -27.08 3.08 14.16
CA PRO A 312 -27.89 2.31 15.09
C PRO A 312 -27.58 2.80 16.50
N ALA A 313 -28.61 2.98 17.32
CA ALA A 313 -28.44 3.28 18.73
C ALA A 313 -27.50 2.22 19.32
N SER A 314 -26.37 2.64 19.85
CA SER A 314 -25.61 1.82 20.78
C SER A 314 -26.49 1.67 22.02
N GLU A 315 -27.14 0.51 22.15
CA GLU A 315 -27.69 0.06 23.42
C GLU A 315 -26.51 -0.25 24.35
N GLU A 316 -26.07 0.77 25.08
CA GLU A 316 -25.49 0.57 26.41
C GLU A 316 -26.48 1.17 27.40
N GLU A 317 -27.22 0.30 28.10
CA GLU A 317 -27.58 0.39 29.53
C GLU A 317 -28.76 -0.56 29.81
N GLU A 318 -28.45 -1.77 30.27
CA GLU A 318 -29.11 -2.43 31.42
C GLU A 318 -28.59 -3.88 31.52
N GLU A 319 -27.69 -4.15 32.47
CA GLU A 319 -28.05 -5.06 33.56
C GLU A 319 -27.05 -4.95 34.72
N ALA A 320 -27.65 -4.99 35.91
CA ALA A 320 -27.07 -4.88 37.24
C ALA A 320 -26.17 -6.06 37.64
#